data_AF-A0A6L3XUQ3-F1
#
_entry.id   AF-A0A6L3XUQ3-F1
#
_cell.length_a   1.000
_cell.length_b   1.000
_cell.length_c   1.000
_cell.angle_alpha   90.00
_cell.angle_beta   90.00
_cell.angle_gamma   90.00
#
_symmetry.space_group_name_H-M   'P 1'
#
loop_
_entity.id
_entity.type
_entity.pdbx_description
1 polymer ?
#
loop_
_entity_poly.entity_id
_entity_poly.type
_entity_poly.pdbx_seq_one_letter_code
_entity_poly.pdbx_strand_id
1 'polypeptide(L)' 'ANAEAKDADATVTLNRDTLNKIILKEVTLKQAQDNGDIKVTGDAAKLDAMLGYMDKFEFWFNIVTP' A
#
# COMPACT_ATOMS: atom_id res chain seq x y z
N ALA A 1 8.41 -7.11 17.20
CA ALA A 1 7.99 -7.40 15.81
C ALA A 1 7.10 -8.64 15.87
N ASN A 2 6.01 -8.69 15.10
CA ASN A 2 4.92 -9.70 15.16
C ASN A 2 3.78 -9.41 16.15
N ALA A 3 3.57 -8.14 16.53
CA ALA A 3 2.38 -7.75 17.27
C ALA A 3 1.31 -7.31 16.26
N GLU A 4 0.16 -7.98 16.27
CA GLU A 4 -1.04 -7.55 15.55
C GLU A 4 -1.99 -6.87 16.55
N ALA A 5 -2.56 -5.73 16.17
CA ALA A 5 -3.57 -5.08 16.99
C ALA A 5 -4.85 -5.93 17.00
N LYS A 6 -5.44 -6.15 18.19
CA LYS A 6 -6.66 -6.96 18.34
C LYS A 6 -7.86 -6.35 17.60
N ASP A 7 -7.91 -5.03 17.58
CA ASP A 7 -8.99 -4.23 16.97
C ASP A 7 -8.45 -3.42 15.78
N ALA A 8 -7.66 -4.07 14.91
CA ALA A 8 -7.19 -3.46 13.67
C ALA A 8 -8.36 -3.22 12.70
N ASP A 9 -8.40 -2.06 12.04
CA ASP A 9 -9.40 -1.79 11.00
C ASP A 9 -9.31 -2.80 9.84
N ALA A 10 -8.10 -3.24 9.50
CA ALA A 10 -7.83 -4.29 8.52
C ALA A 10 -6.52 -5.03 8.81
N THR A 11 -6.47 -6.31 8.43
CA THR A 11 -5.25 -7.13 8.40
C THR A 11 -4.94 -7.50 6.96
N VAL A 12 -3.72 -7.18 6.51
CA VAL A 12 -3.25 -7.44 5.15
C VAL A 12 -2.17 -8.52 5.19
N THR A 13 -2.40 -9.63 4.50
CA THR A 13 -1.44 -10.72 4.34
C THR A 13 -0.95 -10.76 2.90
N LEU A 14 0.36 -10.64 2.72
CA LEU A 14 1.05 -10.71 1.43
C LEU A 14 2.50 -11.14 1.64
N ASN A 15 3.14 -11.66 0.60
CA ASN A 15 4.57 -11.93 0.64
C ASN A 15 5.38 -10.65 0.35
N ARG A 16 6.68 -10.68 0.67
CA ARG A 16 7.57 -9.52 0.48
C ARG A 16 7.80 -9.16 -0.99
N ASP A 17 7.79 -10.14 -1.88
CA ASP A 17 7.95 -9.93 -3.33
C ASP A 17 6.78 -9.14 -3.91
N THR A 18 5.54 -9.52 -3.57
CA THR A 18 4.31 -8.80 -3.92
C THR A 18 4.34 -7.35 -3.43
N LEU A 19 4.77 -7.12 -2.18
CA LEU A 19 4.93 -5.75 -1.66
C LEU A 19 5.93 -4.93 -2.48
N ASN A 20 7.09 -5.50 -2.83
CA ASN A 20 8.10 -4.80 -3.61
C ASN A 20 7.57 -4.44 -5.00
N LYS A 21 6.91 -5.38 -5.69
CA LYS A 21 6.30 -5.16 -7.02
C LYS A 21 5.28 -4.02 -7.00
N ILE A 22 4.51 -3.89 -5.92
CA ILE A 22 3.54 -2.81 -5.75
C ILE A 22 4.24 -1.46 -5.58
N ILE A 23 5.26 -1.38 -4.72
CA ILE A 23 6.04 -0.15 -4.48
C ILE A 23 6.76 0.30 -5.76
N LEU A 24 7.29 -0.65 -6.53
CA LEU A 24 7.92 -0.41 -7.84
C LEU A 24 6.91 -0.10 -8.96
N LYS A 25 5.60 -0.16 -8.66
CA LYS A 25 4.50 0.07 -9.61
C LYS A 25 4.44 -0.93 -10.77
N GLU A 26 5.01 -2.13 -10.59
CA GLU A 26 4.96 -3.21 -11.58
C GLU A 26 3.59 -3.92 -11.58
N VAL A 27 2.94 -3.98 -10.41
CA VAL A 27 1.60 -4.55 -10.22
C VAL A 27 0.79 -3.60 -9.34
N THR A 28 -0.49 -3.42 -9.64
CA THR A 28 -1.40 -2.62 -8.80
C THR A 28 -1.93 -3.43 -7.61
N LEU A 29 -2.30 -2.75 -6.52
CA LEU A 29 -2.92 -3.42 -5.37
C LEU A 29 -4.15 -4.25 -5.79
N LYS A 30 -5.02 -3.68 -6.61
CA LYS A 30 -6.23 -4.35 -7.11
C LYS A 30 -5.89 -5.61 -7.91
N GLN A 31 -4.90 -5.56 -8.81
CA GLN A 31 -4.46 -6.75 -9.55
C GLN A 31 -3.92 -7.83 -8.61
N ALA A 32 -3.12 -7.47 -7.61
CA ALA A 32 -2.60 -8.42 -6.63
C ALA A 32 -3.70 -9.04 -5.75
N GLN A 33 -4.78 -8.28 -5.46
CA GLN A 33 -5.98 -8.83 -4.82
C GLN A 33 -6.74 -9.78 -5.75
N ASP A 34 -7.00 -9.37 -7.00
CA ASP A 34 -7.74 -10.16 -8.00
C ASP A 34 -7.00 -11.48 -8.32
N ASN A 35 -5.66 -11.48 -8.29
CA ASN A 35 -4.82 -12.67 -8.50
C ASN A 35 -4.69 -13.57 -7.27
N GLY A 36 -5.17 -13.13 -6.10
CA GLY A 36 -5.04 -13.88 -4.84
C GLY A 36 -3.67 -13.77 -4.16
N ASP A 37 -2.79 -12.89 -4.64
CA ASP A 37 -1.46 -12.64 -4.04
C ASP A 37 -1.54 -11.85 -2.73
N ILE A 38 -2.70 -11.22 -2.47
CA ILE A 38 -3.01 -10.47 -1.25
C ILE A 38 -4.32 -10.95 -0.67
N LYS A 39 -4.33 -11.18 0.64
CA LYS A 39 -5.54 -11.38 1.42
C LYS A 39 -5.75 -10.21 2.36
N VAL A 40 -6.92 -9.59 2.30
CA VAL A 40 -7.34 -8.55 3.23
C VAL A 40 -8.52 -9.08 4.05
N THR A 41 -8.45 -8.93 5.37
CA THR A 41 -9.58 -9.17 6.28
C THR A 41 -9.89 -7.88 7.03
N GLY A 42 -11.16 -7.66 7.41
CA GLY A 42 -11.61 -6.38 7.96
C GLY A 42 -12.06 -5.43 6.85
N ASP A 43 -11.87 -4.13 7.04
CA ASP A 43 -12.29 -3.08 6.10
C ASP A 43 -11.22 -2.79 5.03
N ALA A 44 -11.37 -3.38 3.85
CA ALA A 44 -10.44 -3.18 2.74
C ALA A 44 -10.34 -1.71 2.27
N ALA A 45 -11.38 -0.89 2.47
CA ALA A 45 -11.35 0.52 2.07
C ALA A 45 -10.33 1.34 2.89
N LYS A 46 -9.91 0.84 4.06
CA LYS A 46 -8.88 1.48 4.89
C LYS A 46 -7.50 1.38 4.28
N LEU A 47 -7.21 0.29 3.58
CA LEU A 47 -5.97 0.15 2.82
C LEU A 47 -5.94 1.13 1.65
N ASP A 48 -7.05 1.27 0.93
CA ASP A 48 -7.18 2.24 -0.17
C ASP A 48 -7.06 3.68 0.34
N ALA A 49 -7.70 4.01 1.47
CA ALA A 49 -7.58 5.33 2.09
C ALA A 49 -6.13 5.65 2.50
N MET A 50 -5.43 4.69 3.13
CA MET A 50 -4.03 4.84 3.50
C MET A 50 -3.13 5.11 2.29
N LEU A 51 -3.31 4.36 1.20
CA LEU A 51 -2.56 4.58 -0.05
C LEU A 51 -2.92 5.92 -0.70
N GLY A 52 -4.18 6.36 -0.58
CA GLY A 52 -4.62 7.67 -1.06
C GLY A 52 -3.97 8.85 -0.35
N TYR A 53 -3.46 8.65 0.88
CA TYR A 53 -2.71 9.68 1.62
C TYR A 53 -1.21 9.73 1.27
N MET A 54 -0.71 8.82 0.44
CA MET A 54 0.70 8.84 0.03
C MET A 54 0.92 9.94 -1.02
N ASP A 55 1.87 10.83 -0.72
CA ASP A 55 2.18 11.96 -1.57
C ASP A 55 2.93 11.55 -2.85
N LYS A 56 2.88 12.42 -3.86
CA LYS A 56 3.66 12.31 -5.09
C LYS A 56 4.53 13.56 -5.18
N PHE A 57 5.84 13.36 -5.07
CA PHE A 57 6.79 14.47 -5.13
C PHE A 57 7.10 14.83 -6.59
N GLU A 58 6.92 16.10 -6.92
CA GLU A 58 7.38 16.67 -8.18
C GLU A 58 8.91 16.70 -8.20
N PHE A 59 9.49 16.13 -9.26
CA PHE A 59 10.95 16.02 -9.37
C PHE A 59 11.60 17.41 -9.48
N TRP A 60 10.94 18.33 -10.19
CA TRP A 60 11.44 19.68 -10.46
C TRP A 60 10.87 20.70 -9.49
N PHE A 61 11.17 20.52 -8.20
CA PHE A 61 10.92 21.57 -7.22
C PHE A 61 11.91 22.72 -7.41
N ASN A 62 11.52 23.94 -7.07
CA ASN A 62 12.40 25.10 -7.17
C ASN A 62 13.60 24.95 -6.21
N ILE A 63 14.81 25.13 -6.74
CA ILE A 63 16.05 25.02 -5.95
C ILE A 63 16.52 26.39 -5.44
N VAL A 64 16.41 27.45 -6.25
CA VAL A 64 16.96 28.79 -5.97
C VAL A 64 15.89 29.88 -5.79
N THR A 65 14.62 29.53 -5.95
CA THR A 65 13.47 30.41 -5.69
C THR A 65 12.46 29.66 -4.81
N PRO A 66 11.63 30.36 -4.03
CA PRO A 66 10.41 29.76 -3.47
C PRO A 66 9.51 29.20 -4.59
#